data_AF-A0A2V5WW62-F1
#
_entry.id   AF-A0A2V5WW62-F1
#
_cell.length_a   1.000
_cell.length_b   1.000
_cell.length_c   1.000
_cell.angle_alpha   90.00
_cell.angle_beta   90.00
_cell.angle_gamma   90.00
#
_symmetry.space_group_name_H-M   'P 1'
#
loop_
_entity.id
_entity.type
_entity.pdbx_description
1 polymer ?
#
loop_
_entity_poly.entity_id
_entity_poly.type
_entity_poly.pdbx_seq_one_letter_code
_entity_poly.pdbx_strand_id
1 'polypeptide(L)'
;MTDHFDIYLTWDQLSLIIAILAALLLPVLSGAKLRAQQIKSLSNVKQLTLAGFIYSNDNAKNPAYRDPNYLGGGAWMGTLALSGNGNNVGVCPSAPLKNPPPASGNGQGFADQAWVRWTSDQKTMLFGSYAYNGWL
;
A
#
# COMPACT_ATOMS: atom_id res chain seq x y z
N MET A 1 -4.72 -18.60 56.87
CA MET A 1 -5.40 -17.34 56.54
C MET A 1 -4.36 -16.58 55.75
N THR A 2 -4.41 -16.61 54.41
CA THR A 2 -3.57 -15.71 53.61
C THR A 2 -4.24 -14.37 53.69
N ASP A 3 -3.52 -13.40 54.24
CA ASP A 3 -4.10 -12.12 54.61
C ASP A 3 -4.48 -11.38 53.34
N HIS A 4 -5.63 -10.71 53.34
CA HIS A 4 -6.15 -10.00 52.16
C HIS A 4 -5.13 -9.00 51.58
N PHE A 5 -4.13 -8.59 52.38
CA PHE A 5 -3.00 -7.73 52.05
C PHE A 5 -1.95 -8.41 51.15
N ASP A 6 -1.64 -9.70 51.35
CA ASP A 6 -0.71 -10.45 50.51
C ASP A 6 -1.25 -10.62 49.08
N ILE A 7 -2.58 -10.76 48.95
CA ILE A 7 -3.25 -10.85 47.66
C ILE A 7 -3.02 -9.56 46.86
N TYR A 8 -3.27 -8.37 47.42
CA TYR A 8 -3.03 -7.10 46.73
C TYR A 8 -1.56 -6.89 46.36
N LEU A 9 -0.64 -7.26 47.25
CA LEU A 9 0.80 -7.17 46.98
C LEU A 9 1.21 -8.02 45.78
N THR A 10 0.65 -9.23 45.64
CA THR A 10 0.92 -10.11 44.49
C THR A 10 0.31 -9.60 43.17
N TRP A 11 -0.85 -8.94 43.22
CA TRP A 11 -1.46 -8.30 42.04
C TRP A 11 -0.66 -7.10 41.55
N ASP A 12 -0.10 -6.30 42.46
CA ASP A 12 0.76 -5.17 42.12
C ASP A 12 2.06 -5.63 41.44
N GLN A 13 2.65 -6.73 41.91
CA GLN A 13 3.85 -7.33 41.30
C GLN A 13 3.59 -7.84 39.88
N LEU A 14 2.43 -8.47 39.63
CA LEU A 14 2.07 -8.95 38.29
C LEU A 14 1.84 -7.81 37.28
N SER A 15 1.26 -6.71 37.74
CA SER A 15 1.00 -5.52 36.91
C SER A 15 2.30 -4.89 36.40
N LEU A 16 3.37 -4.92 37.22
CA LEU A 16 4.70 -4.44 36.84
C LEU A 16 5.30 -5.23 35.66
N ILE A 17 5.20 -6.56 35.72
CA ILE A 17 5.76 -7.47 34.71
C ILE A 17 5.06 -7.26 33.35
N ILE A 18 3.73 -7.14 33.37
CA ILE A 18 2.93 -6.89 32.15
C ILE A 18 3.28 -5.52 31.55
N ALA A 19 3.47 -4.50 32.38
CA ALA A 19 3.84 -3.16 31.92
C ALA A 19 5.21 -3.15 31.21
N ILE A 20 6.21 -3.87 31.74
CA ILE A 20 7.54 -3.99 31.12
C ILE A 20 7.44 -4.74 29.79
N LEU A 21 6.70 -5.85 29.74
CA LEU A 21 6.48 -6.60 28.52
C LEU A 21 5.81 -5.74 27.44
N ALA A 22 4.74 -5.01 27.80
CA ALA A 22 4.05 -4.10 26.89
C ALA A 22 4.97 -2.98 26.38
N ALA A 23 5.80 -2.40 27.25
CA ALA A 23 6.75 -1.36 26.88
C ALA A 23 7.82 -1.84 25.86
N LEU A 24 8.23 -3.11 25.92
CA LEU A 24 9.16 -3.70 24.95
C LEU A 24 8.46 -4.15 23.65
N LEU A 25 7.18 -4.52 23.73
CA LEU A 25 6.38 -4.96 22.57
C LEU A 25 6.13 -3.82 21.57
N LEU A 26 5.85 -2.61 22.03
CA LEU A 26 5.56 -1.46 21.17
C LEU A 26 6.69 -1.09 20.18
N PRO A 27 7.96 -0.90 20.61
CA PRO A 27 9.04 -0.58 19.69
C PRO A 27 9.36 -1.76 18.75
N VAL A 28 9.28 -3.01 19.23
CA VAL A 28 9.51 -4.21 18.41
C VAL A 28 8.43 -4.35 17.34
N LEU A 29 7.16 -4.15 17.70
CA LEU A 29 6.04 -4.23 16.76
C LEU A 29 6.11 -3.14 15.69
N SER A 30 6.50 -1.92 16.07
CA SER A 30 6.72 -0.82 15.12
C SER A 30 7.80 -1.17 14.09
N GLY A 31 8.94 -1.70 14.54
CA GLY A 31 10.02 -2.17 13.67
C GLY A 31 9.57 -3.31 12.74
N ALA A 32 8.88 -4.32 13.29
CA ALA A 32 8.35 -5.44 12.52
C ALA A 32 7.37 -4.99 11.44
N LYS A 33 6.47 -4.05 11.75
CA LYS A 33 5.52 -3.47 10.79
C LYS A 33 6.23 -2.78 9.64
N LEU A 34 7.24 -1.96 9.91
CA LEU A 34 8.01 -1.27 8.87
C LEU A 34 8.72 -2.27 7.95
N ARG A 35 9.33 -3.32 8.50
CA ARG A 35 9.96 -4.39 7.70
C ARG A 35 8.95 -5.13 6.84
N ALA A 36 7.78 -5.45 7.38
CA ALA A 36 6.71 -6.08 6.61
C ALA A 36 6.25 -5.20 5.43
N GLN A 37 6.11 -3.89 5.63
CA GLN A 37 5.77 -2.94 4.57
C GLN A 37 6.85 -2.89 3.48
N GLN A 38 8.14 -2.88 3.86
CA GLN A 38 9.27 -2.92 2.92
C GLN A 38 9.25 -4.19 2.06
N ILE A 39 9.11 -5.35 2.70
CA ILE A 39 9.07 -6.65 2.00
C ILE A 39 7.88 -6.69 1.03
N LYS A 40 6.71 -6.20 1.47
CA LYS A 40 5.51 -6.15 0.62
C LYS A 40 5.70 -5.20 -0.57
N SER A 41 6.27 -4.01 -0.35
CA SER A 41 6.55 -3.06 -1.43
C SER A 41 7.51 -3.63 -2.46
N LEU A 42 8.59 -4.28 -2.03
CA LEU A 42 9.53 -4.95 -2.93
C LEU A 42 8.86 -6.07 -3.73
N SER A 43 8.02 -6.88 -3.10
CA SER A 43 7.25 -7.93 -3.77
C SER A 43 6.28 -7.34 -4.80
N ASN A 44 5.60 -6.24 -4.47
CA ASN A 44 4.72 -5.53 -5.37
C ASN A 44 5.48 -5.02 -6.61
N VAL A 45 6.63 -4.36 -6.44
CA VAL A 45 7.45 -3.88 -7.56
C VAL A 45 7.90 -5.04 -8.45
N LYS A 46 8.36 -6.16 -7.87
CA LYS A 46 8.72 -7.35 -8.65
C LYS A 46 7.55 -7.89 -9.50
N GLN A 47 6.36 -7.94 -8.92
CA GLN A 47 5.14 -8.37 -9.64
C GLN A 47 4.77 -7.38 -10.76
N LEU A 48 4.90 -6.07 -10.52
CA LEU A 48 4.67 -5.05 -11.55
C LEU A 48 5.67 -5.14 -12.70
N THR A 49 6.95 -5.33 -12.39
CA THR A 49 8.00 -5.52 -13.41
C THR A 49 7.74 -6.79 -14.23
N LEU A 50 7.40 -7.90 -13.56
CA LEU A 50 7.05 -9.15 -14.25
C LEU A 50 5.84 -8.97 -15.17
N ALA A 51 4.77 -8.32 -14.68
CA ALA A 51 3.60 -8.02 -15.48
C ALA A 51 3.93 -7.15 -16.70
N GLY A 52 4.77 -6.12 -16.53
CA GLY A 52 5.27 -5.30 -17.63
C GLY A 52 6.09 -6.09 -18.65
N PHE A 53 6.95 -7.01 -18.20
CA PHE A 53 7.74 -7.85 -19.07
C PHE A 53 6.88 -8.83 -19.89
N ILE A 54 5.93 -9.52 -19.24
CA ILE A 54 4.99 -10.42 -19.90
C ILE A 54 4.18 -9.65 -20.95
N TYR A 55 3.62 -8.49 -20.56
CA TYR A 55 2.88 -7.64 -21.49
C TYR A 55 3.70 -7.25 -22.72
N SER A 56 4.94 -6.84 -22.50
CA SER A 56 5.83 -6.39 -23.57
C SER A 56 6.24 -7.52 -24.51
N ASN A 57 6.46 -8.70 -23.97
CA ASN A 57 6.74 -9.92 -24.74
C ASN A 57 5.55 -10.29 -25.64
N ASP A 58 4.33 -10.21 -25.13
CA ASP A 58 3.13 -10.63 -25.86
C ASP A 58 2.64 -9.57 -26.86
N ASN A 59 2.92 -8.28 -26.60
CA ASN A 59 2.40 -7.16 -27.40
C ASN A 59 3.47 -6.43 -28.23
N ALA A 60 4.74 -6.84 -28.13
CA ALA A 60 5.90 -6.19 -28.76
C ALA A 60 6.04 -4.68 -28.46
N LYS A 61 5.41 -4.22 -27.37
CA LYS A 61 5.38 -2.81 -26.95
C LYS A 61 5.24 -2.74 -25.43
N ASN A 62 5.85 -1.72 -24.83
CA ASN A 62 5.72 -1.48 -23.39
C ASN A 62 4.28 -1.04 -23.03
N PRO A 63 3.84 -1.25 -21.78
CA PRO A 63 2.55 -0.78 -21.27
C PRO A 63 2.36 0.71 -21.57
N ALA A 64 1.35 1.01 -22.38
CA ALA A 64 1.10 2.36 -22.85
C ALA A 64 0.56 3.24 -21.72
N TYR A 65 0.96 4.51 -21.69
CA TYR A 65 0.34 5.50 -20.80
C TYR A 65 -1.11 5.81 -21.22
N ARG A 66 -1.45 5.59 -22.49
CA ARG A 66 -2.79 5.80 -23.04
C ARG A 66 -3.39 4.45 -23.44
N ASP A 67 -4.25 3.94 -22.57
CA ASP A 67 -5.07 2.77 -22.86
C ASP A 67 -6.37 3.17 -23.59
N PRO A 68 -6.69 2.58 -24.76
CA PRO A 68 -7.92 2.88 -25.51
C PRO A 68 -9.22 2.54 -24.76
N ASN A 69 -9.18 1.61 -23.80
CA ASN A 69 -10.34 1.20 -23.01
C ASN A 69 -10.73 2.24 -21.94
N TYR A 70 -9.88 3.22 -21.68
CA TYR A 70 -10.09 4.26 -20.68
C TYR A 70 -10.08 5.64 -21.36
N LEU A 71 -11.26 6.27 -21.42
CA LEU A 71 -11.43 7.60 -22.03
C LEU A 71 -10.53 8.63 -21.33
N GLY A 72 -9.71 9.34 -22.10
CA GLY A 72 -8.74 10.31 -21.53
C GLY A 72 -7.48 9.68 -20.93
N GLY A 73 -7.34 8.36 -21.00
CA GLY A 73 -6.14 7.60 -20.64
C GLY A 73 -6.32 6.73 -19.39
N GLY A 74 -5.89 5.47 -19.49
CA GLY A 74 -5.87 4.48 -18.41
C GLY A 74 -4.57 4.47 -17.58
N ALA A 75 -3.63 5.37 -17.88
CA ALA A 75 -2.22 5.22 -17.50
C ALA A 75 -1.68 3.82 -17.89
N TRP A 76 -0.46 3.51 -17.49
CA TRP A 76 0.10 2.15 -17.59
C TRP A 76 -0.70 1.12 -16.77
N MET A 77 -1.48 1.58 -15.78
CA MET A 77 -2.30 0.74 -14.91
C MET A 77 -3.50 0.12 -15.62
N GLY A 78 -4.14 0.85 -16.54
CA GLY A 78 -5.24 0.33 -17.36
C GLY A 78 -4.74 -0.79 -18.29
N THR A 79 -3.58 -0.58 -18.91
CA THR A 79 -2.98 -1.55 -19.83
C THR A 79 -2.51 -2.82 -19.14
N LEU A 80 -2.05 -2.73 -17.90
CA LEU A 80 -1.72 -3.90 -17.08
C LEU A 80 -2.92 -4.48 -16.32
N ALA A 81 -4.14 -4.01 -16.59
CA ALA A 81 -5.37 -4.40 -15.89
C ALA A 81 -5.27 -4.31 -14.35
N LEU A 82 -4.48 -3.34 -13.86
CA LEU A 82 -4.28 -3.08 -12.43
C LEU A 82 -5.37 -2.20 -11.83
N SER A 83 -6.24 -1.63 -12.68
CA SER A 83 -7.34 -0.79 -12.24
C SER A 83 -8.50 -1.65 -11.72
N GLY A 84 -8.88 -1.46 -10.46
CA GLY A 84 -10.14 -1.99 -9.91
C GLY A 84 -10.06 -3.36 -9.25
N ASN A 85 -8.90 -4.03 -9.22
CA ASN A 85 -8.75 -5.25 -8.45
C ASN A 85 -8.33 -4.90 -7.02
N GLY A 86 -9.09 -5.33 -6.01
CA GLY A 86 -8.86 -5.02 -4.58
C GLY A 86 -7.47 -5.44 -4.03
N ASN A 87 -6.65 -6.08 -4.86
CA ASN A 87 -5.25 -6.41 -4.64
C ASN A 87 -4.34 -5.44 -5.41
N ASN A 88 -4.26 -4.18 -4.98
CA ASN A 88 -3.44 -3.17 -5.62
C ASN A 88 -1.94 -3.42 -5.39
N VAL A 89 -1.34 -4.32 -6.18
CA VAL A 89 0.12 -4.39 -6.35
C VAL A 89 0.70 -3.03 -6.79
N GLY A 90 -0.12 -2.16 -7.40
CA GLY A 90 0.22 -0.77 -7.71
C GLY A 90 0.35 0.17 -6.50
N VAL A 91 0.04 -0.27 -5.28
CA VAL A 91 0.06 0.58 -4.07
C VAL A 91 1.15 0.12 -3.10
N CYS A 92 1.85 1.09 -2.52
CA CYS A 92 2.78 0.88 -1.44
C CYS A 92 2.03 0.91 -0.09
N PRO A 93 2.23 -0.07 0.81
CA PRO A 93 1.60 -0.06 2.13
C PRO A 93 1.93 1.17 3.01
N SER A 94 3.05 1.84 2.74
CA SER A 94 3.43 3.08 3.43
C SER A 94 2.90 4.34 2.75
N ALA A 95 2.35 4.23 1.53
CA ALA A 95 1.79 5.34 0.78
C ALA A 95 0.40 4.98 0.21
N PRO A 96 -0.60 4.72 1.07
CA PRO A 96 -1.92 4.29 0.64
C PRO A 96 -2.71 5.40 -0.07
N LEU A 97 -3.84 5.03 -0.67
CA LEU A 97 -4.84 5.99 -1.12
C LEU A 97 -5.42 6.76 0.07
N LYS A 98 -5.58 8.07 -0.09
CA LYS A 98 -6.25 8.91 0.90
C LYS A 98 -7.72 8.49 1.05
N ASN A 99 -8.19 8.39 2.30
CA ASN A 99 -9.60 8.17 2.61
C ASN A 99 -10.21 9.43 3.25
N PRO A 100 -11.31 9.99 2.73
CA PRO A 100 -11.97 9.60 1.49
C PRO A 100 -11.12 9.95 0.25
N PRO A 101 -11.25 9.19 -0.86
CA PRO A 101 -10.63 9.55 -2.12
C PRO A 101 -11.13 10.92 -2.61
N PRO A 102 -10.31 11.69 -3.35
CA PRO A 102 -10.73 12.96 -3.92
C PRO A 102 -11.90 12.74 -4.90
N ALA A 103 -12.95 13.55 -4.82
CA ALA A 103 -14.17 13.37 -5.62
C ALA A 103 -13.97 13.63 -7.13
N SER A 104 -12.95 14.41 -7.50
CA SER A 104 -12.56 14.65 -8.88
C SER A 104 -11.14 15.23 -8.93
N GLY A 105 -10.55 15.23 -10.12
CA GLY A 105 -9.28 15.88 -10.39
C GLY A 105 -8.05 15.02 -10.09
N ASN A 106 -6.99 15.25 -10.86
CA ASN A 106 -5.74 14.50 -10.78
C ASN A 106 -4.89 14.96 -9.58
N GLY A 107 -4.30 14.01 -8.85
CA GLY A 107 -3.37 14.25 -7.74
C GLY A 107 -2.02 13.57 -7.97
N GLN A 108 -0.92 14.26 -7.67
CA GLN A 108 0.44 13.75 -7.92
C GLN A 108 0.95 12.73 -6.89
N GLY A 109 0.28 12.62 -5.72
CA GLY A 109 0.74 11.79 -4.60
C GLY A 109 1.92 12.41 -3.83
N PHE A 110 2.32 11.76 -2.73
CA PHE A 110 3.43 12.13 -1.86
C PHE A 110 4.17 10.86 -1.38
N ALA A 111 5.26 11.02 -0.63
CA ALA A 111 6.01 9.88 -0.08
C ALA A 111 5.16 8.94 0.80
N ASP A 112 4.07 9.46 1.37
CA ASP A 112 3.11 8.77 2.23
C ASP A 112 1.70 8.68 1.61
N GLN A 113 1.54 9.02 0.32
CA GLN A 113 0.22 9.06 -0.32
C GLN A 113 0.27 8.66 -1.80
N ALA A 114 -0.65 7.77 -2.20
CA ALA A 114 -0.82 7.38 -3.60
C ALA A 114 -1.24 8.58 -4.48
N TRP A 115 -0.74 8.60 -5.72
CA TRP A 115 -1.23 9.48 -6.76
C TRP A 115 -2.61 9.02 -7.25
N VAL A 116 -3.36 9.94 -7.84
CA VAL A 116 -4.70 9.69 -8.35
C VAL A 116 -4.84 10.29 -9.75
N ARG A 117 -5.40 9.52 -10.68
CA ARG A 117 -5.73 9.96 -12.03
C ARG A 117 -7.16 9.58 -12.38
N TRP A 118 -7.92 10.55 -12.86
CA TRP A 118 -9.27 10.34 -13.36
C TRP A 118 -9.24 10.23 -14.87
N THR A 119 -10.07 9.33 -15.39
CA THR A 119 -10.42 9.31 -16.81
C THR A 119 -11.11 10.63 -17.19
N SER A 120 -11.04 11.02 -18.47
CA SER A 120 -11.60 12.30 -18.93
C SER A 120 -13.12 12.39 -18.71
N ASP A 121 -13.81 11.25 -18.71
CA ASP A 121 -15.24 11.15 -18.42
C ASP A 121 -15.55 11.15 -16.91
N GLN A 122 -14.53 11.25 -16.04
CA GLN A 122 -14.63 11.22 -14.58
C GLN A 122 -15.32 9.97 -14.01
N LYS A 123 -15.39 8.87 -14.77
CA LYS A 123 -16.05 7.63 -14.32
C LYS A 123 -15.12 6.66 -13.61
N THR A 124 -13.85 6.65 -14.00
CA THR A 124 -12.87 5.71 -13.45
C THR A 124 -11.71 6.47 -12.80
N MET A 125 -11.42 6.08 -11.56
CA MET A 125 -10.27 6.57 -10.81
C MET A 125 -9.19 5.49 -10.76
N LEU A 126 -8.02 5.84 -11.28
CA LEU A 126 -6.79 5.06 -11.19
C LEU A 126 -5.94 5.65 -10.09
N PHE A 127 -5.31 4.80 -9.29
CA PHE A 127 -4.42 5.26 -8.22
C PHE A 127 -3.31 4.26 -7.97
N GLY A 128 -2.15 4.77 -7.59
CA GLY A 128 -0.99 3.96 -7.28
C GLY A 128 0.04 4.76 -6.49
N SER A 129 1.02 4.06 -5.93
CA SER A 129 2.14 4.71 -5.22
C SER A 129 3.45 4.60 -6.02
N TYR A 130 3.45 3.80 -7.07
CA TYR A 130 4.61 3.62 -7.97
C TYR A 130 4.38 4.32 -9.30
N ALA A 131 5.47 4.68 -9.97
CA ALA A 131 5.46 5.21 -11.32
C ALA A 131 6.07 4.18 -12.27
N TYR A 132 5.52 4.10 -13.48
CA TYR A 132 6.06 3.30 -14.57
C TYR A 132 6.53 4.23 -15.68
N ASN A 133 7.74 4.01 -16.17
CA ASN A 133 8.27 4.78 -17.29
C ASN A 133 7.88 4.10 -18.61
N GLY A 134 6.95 4.71 -19.35
CA GLY A 134 6.49 4.21 -20.65
C GLY A 134 7.40 4.56 -21.84
N TRP A 135 8.56 5.19 -21.62
CA TRP A 135 9.53 5.56 -22.66
C TRP A 135 10.72 4.60 -22.77
N LEU A 136 10.78 3.60 -21.88
CA LEU A 136 11.72 2.47 -22.00
C LEU A 136 11.22 1.48 -23.05
#